data_AF-A0ABD6EWD5-F1
#
_entry.id   AF-A0ABD6EWD5-F1
#
_cell.length_a   1.000
_cell.length_b   1.000
_cell.length_c   1.000
_cell.angle_alpha   90.00
_cell.angle_beta   90.00
_cell.angle_gamma   90.00
#
_symmetry.space_group_name_H-M   'P 1'
#
loop_
_entity.id
_entity.type
_entity.pdbx_description
1 polymer ?
#
loop_
_entity_poly.entity_id
_entity_poly.type
_entity_poly.pdbx_seq_one_letter_code
_entity_poly.pdbx_strand_id
1 'polypeptide(L)'
;MTMNMECAVTAASKLCSSSTTEMPPELALHLFENGGFLIFTGVPQNTEFGIDYKSWTVGPNFCGLKMIPPGVHFIYFSVKNAPRIGFFHDFKEREVLIRKWDHSREDMMIDVMHTEEASKIRDNLKQMDRRLAPYPYENYRNWFALSNYIKGRSIERLRPENEYGRISGQAELMTMEDEVMERAHEAGDYSSSSRVDREHPNRLRFVDHEGLPIMRVRPGFEIRFQEIPAVVVSPDFLWRLIPV
;
A
#
# COMPACT_ATOMS: atom_id res chain seq x y z
N MET A 1 4.64 25.67 27.61
CA MET A 1 4.84 26.82 26.70
C MET A 1 3.97 26.61 25.48
N THR A 2 2.88 27.35 25.36
CA THR A 2 2.03 27.34 24.15
C THR A 2 2.77 28.10 23.05
N MET A 3 3.22 27.39 22.01
CA MET A 3 3.72 28.08 20.80
C MET A 3 2.60 28.93 20.22
N ASN A 4 2.92 30.19 19.91
CA ASN A 4 1.99 31.14 19.32
C ASN A 4 1.56 30.63 17.92
N MET A 5 0.28 30.72 17.56
CA MET A 5 -0.29 30.04 16.40
C MET A 5 0.33 30.50 15.06
N GLU A 6 0.69 31.79 14.95
CA GLU A 6 1.42 32.34 13.79
C GLU A 6 2.85 31.77 13.67
N CYS A 7 3.50 31.49 14.80
CA CYS A 7 4.83 30.89 14.83
C CYS A 7 4.76 29.42 14.37
N ALA A 8 3.72 28.69 14.78
CA ALA A 8 3.47 27.32 14.34
C ALA A 8 3.19 27.21 12.83
N VAL A 9 2.36 28.10 12.28
CA VAL A 9 2.06 28.14 10.83
C VAL A 9 3.31 28.46 10.02
N THR A 10 4.12 29.42 10.48
CA THR A 10 5.38 29.79 9.83
C THR A 10 6.40 28.64 9.86
N ALA A 11 6.52 27.94 11.00
CA ALA A 11 7.39 26.78 11.14
C ALA A 11 6.95 25.61 10.24
N ALA A 12 5.64 25.32 10.20
CA ALA A 12 5.08 24.29 9.32
C ALA A 12 5.29 24.61 7.83
N SER A 13 5.13 25.88 7.44
CA SER A 13 5.39 26.31 6.06
C SER A 13 6.86 26.14 5.68
N LYS A 14 7.80 26.49 6.57
CA LYS A 14 9.24 26.29 6.31
C LYS A 14 9.59 24.81 6.18
N LEU A 15 9.05 23.97 7.07
CA LEU A 15 9.25 22.52 7.06
C LEU A 15 8.83 21.89 5.72
N CYS A 16 7.71 22.34 5.15
CA CYS A 16 7.18 21.83 3.88
C CYS A 16 7.92 22.36 2.64
N SER A 17 8.96 23.18 2.80
CA SER A 17 9.68 23.83 1.69
C SER A 17 11.19 23.59 1.72
N SER A 18 11.75 23.21 2.88
CA SER A 18 13.16 22.86 3.03
C SER A 18 13.39 21.37 2.81
N SER A 19 14.53 21.01 2.21
CA SER A 19 14.96 19.60 2.20
C SER A 19 15.20 19.11 3.64
N THR A 20 15.03 17.81 3.89
CA THR A 20 15.26 17.23 5.23
C THR A 20 16.65 17.52 5.83
N THR A 21 17.64 17.81 4.97
CA THR A 21 19.02 18.11 5.35
C THR A 21 19.19 19.52 5.95
N GLU A 22 18.25 20.42 5.68
CA GLU A 22 18.27 21.83 6.13
C GLU A 22 17.39 22.06 7.37
N MET A 23 16.82 20.99 7.93
CA MET A 23 15.90 21.07 9.06
C MET A 23 16.62 21.51 10.35
N PRO A 24 16.07 22.48 11.10
CA PRO A 24 16.62 22.87 12.40
C PRO A 24 16.72 21.67 13.37
N PRO A 25 17.82 21.52 14.14
CA PRO A 25 18.02 20.37 15.03
C PRO A 25 16.90 20.15 16.06
N GLU A 26 16.37 21.23 16.63
CA GLU A 26 15.26 21.17 17.59
C GLU A 26 13.98 20.59 16.97
N LEU A 27 13.70 20.96 15.71
CA LEU A 27 12.56 20.44 14.97
C LEU A 27 12.76 18.97 14.62
N ALA A 28 13.96 18.58 14.18
CA ALA A 28 14.29 17.18 13.91
C ALA A 28 14.12 16.30 15.17
N LEU A 29 14.55 16.78 16.34
CA LEU A 29 14.35 16.08 17.61
C LEU A 29 12.85 15.94 17.93
N HIS A 30 12.09 17.04 17.80
CA HIS A 30 10.64 17.01 18.03
C HIS A 30 9.93 16.00 17.11
N LEU A 31 10.27 15.97 15.82
CA LEU A 31 9.69 15.04 14.86
C LEU A 31 10.16 13.60 15.11
N PHE A 32 11.38 13.39 15.60
CA PHE A 32 11.84 12.07 16.01
C PHE A 32 11.05 11.54 17.22
N GLU A 33 10.75 12.41 18.19
CA GLU A 33 10.04 12.02 19.41
C GLU A 33 8.53 11.82 19.21
N ASN A 34 7.92 12.52 18.26
CA ASN A 34 6.45 12.53 18.09
C ASN A 34 5.98 11.90 16.77
N GLY A 35 6.85 11.80 15.77
CA GLY A 35 6.54 11.16 14.49
C GLY A 35 6.46 9.63 14.61
N GLY A 36 5.82 9.03 13.63
CA GLY A 36 5.80 7.59 13.43
C GLY A 36 7.10 7.04 12.87
N PHE A 37 7.25 5.73 12.96
CA PHE A 37 8.36 4.95 12.45
C PHE A 37 7.83 3.80 11.62
N LEU A 38 8.48 3.56 10.49
CA LEU A 38 8.36 2.31 9.75
C LEU A 38 9.70 1.60 9.84
N ILE A 39 9.77 0.50 10.57
CA ILE A 39 10.92 -0.38 10.60
C ILE A 39 10.71 -1.45 9.55
N PHE A 40 11.53 -1.46 8.51
CA PHE A 40 11.45 -2.45 7.44
C PHE A 40 12.83 -3.07 7.19
N THR A 41 13.01 -4.28 7.71
CA THR A 41 14.31 -4.95 7.73
C THR A 41 14.41 -6.06 6.67
N GLY A 42 15.63 -6.34 6.21
CA GLY A 42 15.90 -7.39 5.23
C GLY A 42 15.61 -7.02 3.78
N VAL A 43 15.19 -5.77 3.51
CA VAL A 43 14.91 -5.31 2.14
C VAL A 43 16.19 -5.41 1.29
N PRO A 44 16.17 -6.08 0.13
CA PRO A 44 17.37 -6.24 -0.70
C PRO A 44 17.92 -4.88 -1.19
N GLN A 45 19.24 -4.79 -1.30
CA GLN A 45 19.88 -3.62 -1.92
C GLN A 45 19.42 -3.46 -3.37
N ASN A 46 19.39 -2.21 -3.84
CA ASN A 46 18.90 -1.85 -5.17
C ASN A 46 17.38 -2.02 -5.39
N THR A 47 16.63 -2.33 -4.34
CA THR A 47 15.16 -2.24 -4.35
C THR A 47 14.76 -0.77 -4.38
N GLU A 48 13.80 -0.40 -5.24
CA GLU A 48 13.13 0.89 -5.11
C GLU A 48 12.26 0.85 -3.87
N PHE A 49 12.41 1.80 -2.96
CA PHE A 49 11.55 1.95 -1.79
C PHE A 49 11.05 3.39 -1.73
N GLY A 50 9.75 3.58 -1.52
CA GLY A 50 9.15 4.90 -1.49
C GLY A 50 8.01 5.05 -0.51
N ILE A 51 7.75 6.31 -0.19
CA ILE A 51 6.62 6.77 0.58
C ILE A 51 6.05 8.01 -0.11
N ASP A 52 4.76 8.00 -0.34
CA ASP A 52 4.00 9.08 -0.95
C ASP A 52 4.60 9.52 -2.30
N TYR A 53 5.32 10.64 -2.30
CA TYR A 53 5.89 11.29 -3.49
C TYR A 53 7.37 11.04 -3.71
N LYS A 54 8.05 10.33 -2.82
CA LYS A 54 9.49 10.15 -2.91
C LYS A 54 9.85 8.68 -2.80
N SER A 55 10.72 8.24 -3.71
CA SER A 55 11.40 6.97 -3.63
C SER A 55 12.91 7.13 -3.65
N TRP A 56 13.58 6.09 -3.17
CA TRP A 56 15.02 5.95 -3.14
C TRP A 56 15.38 4.53 -3.53
N THR A 57 16.65 4.35 -3.87
CA THR A 57 17.25 3.03 -4.00
C THR A 57 17.76 2.58 -2.63
N VAL A 58 17.32 1.41 -2.18
CA VAL A 58 17.71 0.82 -0.90
C VAL A 58 19.22 0.56 -0.88
N GLY A 59 19.91 1.16 0.10
CA GLY A 59 21.32 0.94 0.38
C GLY A 59 21.58 -0.16 1.40
N PRO A 60 22.85 -0.54 1.65
CA PRO A 60 23.23 -1.68 2.48
C PRO A 60 22.77 -1.60 3.94
N ASN A 61 22.62 -0.39 4.47
CA ASN A 61 22.30 -0.15 5.88
C ASN A 61 20.86 0.32 6.11
N PHE A 62 20.03 0.38 5.07
CA PHE A 62 18.66 0.86 5.19
C PHE A 62 17.82 -0.08 6.06
N CYS A 63 17.06 0.49 7.01
CA CYS A 63 16.19 -0.26 7.92
C CYS A 63 14.78 0.34 8.04
N GLY A 64 14.45 1.33 7.20
CA GLY A 64 13.12 1.95 7.17
C GLY A 64 13.13 3.47 7.31
N LEU A 65 12.02 4.02 7.83
CA LEU A 65 11.73 5.45 7.91
C LEU A 65 11.49 5.91 9.35
N LYS A 66 11.83 7.17 9.62
CA LYS A 66 11.57 7.88 10.88
C LYS A 66 10.86 9.20 10.62
N MET A 67 10.28 9.76 11.68
CA MET A 67 9.65 11.09 11.65
C MET A 67 8.44 11.16 10.70
N ILE A 68 7.68 10.07 10.56
CA ILE A 68 6.50 10.04 9.69
C ILE A 68 5.38 10.86 10.35
N PRO A 69 4.79 11.85 9.67
CA PRO A 69 3.65 12.59 10.20
C PRO A 69 2.47 11.66 10.53
N PRO A 70 1.63 11.99 11.53
CA PRO A 70 0.36 11.30 11.70
C PRO A 70 -0.55 11.50 10.48
N GLY A 71 -1.27 10.45 10.12
CA GLY A 71 -2.20 10.44 8.99
C GLY A 71 -1.93 9.33 7.98
N VAL A 72 -2.65 9.39 6.87
CA VAL A 72 -2.58 8.38 5.81
C VAL A 72 -1.33 8.57 4.98
N HIS A 73 -0.57 7.50 4.79
CA HIS A 73 0.60 7.44 3.93
C HIS A 73 0.53 6.21 3.02
N PHE A 74 1.10 6.31 1.83
CA PHE A 74 1.22 5.18 0.89
C PHE A 74 2.68 4.75 0.80
N ILE A 75 2.96 3.54 1.27
CA ILE A 75 4.30 2.95 1.26
C ILE A 75 4.37 1.96 0.12
N TYR A 76 5.44 2.00 -0.65
CA TYR A 76 5.61 1.12 -1.80
C TYR A 76 7.07 0.73 -2.00
N PHE A 77 7.27 -0.40 -2.67
CA PHE A 77 8.57 -0.89 -3.07
C PHE A 77 8.48 -1.67 -4.39
N SER A 78 9.62 -1.80 -5.07
CA SER A 78 9.74 -2.51 -6.33
C SER A 78 11.12 -3.13 -6.42
N VAL A 79 11.19 -4.45 -6.48
CA VAL A 79 12.43 -5.14 -6.85
C VAL A 79 12.66 -4.92 -8.35
N LYS A 80 13.91 -4.87 -8.79
CA LYS A 80 14.30 -4.55 -10.17
C LYS A 80 13.43 -5.27 -11.21
N ASN A 81 12.73 -4.50 -12.05
CA ASN A 81 11.80 -4.97 -13.10
C ASN A 81 10.55 -5.71 -12.61
N ALA A 82 10.35 -5.86 -11.30
CA ALA A 82 9.11 -6.36 -10.74
C ALA A 82 8.05 -5.25 -10.72
N PRO A 83 6.75 -5.59 -10.76
CA PRO A 83 5.68 -4.64 -10.49
C PRO A 83 5.84 -3.99 -9.12
N ARG A 84 5.46 -2.72 -9.02
CA ARG A 84 5.45 -2.01 -7.74
C ARG A 84 4.39 -2.61 -6.82
N ILE A 85 4.76 -2.85 -5.58
CA ILE A 85 3.88 -3.35 -4.52
C ILE A 85 3.80 -2.27 -3.44
N GLY A 86 2.63 -2.01 -2.89
CA GLY A 86 2.47 -1.04 -1.82
C GLY A 86 1.20 -1.22 -1.01
N PHE A 87 1.05 -0.42 0.03
CA PHE A 87 -0.12 -0.44 0.92
C PHE A 87 -0.33 0.94 1.55
N PHE A 88 -1.57 1.23 1.91
CA PHE A 88 -1.91 2.41 2.71
C PHE A 88 -1.81 2.09 4.20
N HIS A 89 -1.28 3.03 4.98
CA HIS A 89 -1.26 2.97 6.44
C HIS A 89 -1.67 4.31 7.04
N ASP A 90 -2.52 4.30 8.06
CA ASP A 90 -2.97 5.50 8.79
C ASP A 90 -2.16 5.62 10.10
N PHE A 91 -1.00 6.26 10.01
CA PHE A 91 -0.06 6.42 11.12
C PHE A 91 -0.67 7.24 12.26
N LYS A 92 -0.54 6.72 13.48
CA LYS A 92 -0.80 7.46 14.71
C LYS A 92 0.48 8.13 15.21
N GLU A 93 0.31 9.15 16.04
CA GLU A 93 1.42 9.82 16.70
C GLU A 93 2.26 8.78 17.47
N ARG A 94 3.59 8.82 17.28
CA ARG A 94 4.56 7.87 17.88
C ARG A 94 4.33 6.39 17.53
N GLU A 95 3.55 6.09 16.50
CA GLU A 95 3.34 4.70 16.08
C GLU A 95 4.64 4.10 15.52
N VAL A 96 4.91 2.84 15.87
CA VAL A 96 6.01 2.07 15.31
C VAL A 96 5.43 0.88 14.54
N LEU A 97 5.39 1.03 13.22
CA LEU A 97 5.01 -0.01 12.27
C LEU A 97 6.24 -0.86 11.96
N ILE A 98 6.15 -2.18 12.11
CA ILE A 98 7.28 -3.08 11.86
C ILE A 98 6.92 -4.07 10.75
N ARG A 99 7.85 -4.23 9.80
CA ARG A 99 7.79 -5.15 8.66
C ARG A 99 9.16 -5.79 8.45
N LYS A 100 9.15 -6.97 7.83
CA LYS A 100 10.35 -7.70 7.45
C LYS A 100 10.17 -8.26 6.04
N TRP A 101 11.25 -8.26 5.28
CA TRP A 101 11.27 -8.81 3.92
C TRP A 101 11.31 -10.34 3.96
N ASP A 102 10.52 -10.95 3.10
CA ASP A 102 10.56 -12.37 2.78
C ASP A 102 11.35 -12.56 1.47
N HIS A 103 12.56 -13.09 1.58
CA HIS A 103 13.41 -13.34 0.41
C HIS A 103 12.87 -14.43 -0.51
N SER A 104 12.01 -15.33 -0.03
CA SER A 104 11.46 -16.40 -0.85
C SER A 104 10.27 -15.92 -1.69
N ARG A 105 9.44 -15.04 -1.10
CA ARG A 105 8.25 -14.47 -1.76
C ARG A 105 8.54 -13.16 -2.50
N GLU A 106 9.73 -12.58 -2.29
CA GLU A 106 10.07 -11.23 -2.73
C GLU A 106 9.03 -10.18 -2.32
N ASP A 107 8.49 -10.32 -1.11
CA ASP A 107 7.40 -9.50 -0.57
C ASP A 107 7.60 -9.31 0.96
N MET A 108 6.64 -8.68 1.63
CA MET A 108 6.59 -8.60 3.09
C MET A 108 6.27 -9.96 3.71
N MET A 109 6.96 -10.30 4.80
CA MET A 109 6.65 -11.48 5.63
C MET A 109 5.24 -11.37 6.20
N ILE A 110 4.48 -12.47 6.20
CA ILE A 110 3.09 -12.57 6.70
C ILE A 110 3.05 -12.66 8.23
N ASP A 111 4.10 -13.25 8.81
CA ASP A 111 4.07 -13.62 10.22
C ASP A 111 3.99 -12.41 11.14
N VAL A 112 3.17 -12.56 12.18
CA VAL A 112 3.06 -11.62 13.27
C VAL A 112 4.38 -11.65 14.03
N MET A 113 5.12 -10.55 14.00
CA MET A 113 6.28 -10.39 14.88
C MET A 113 5.87 -10.60 16.33
N HIS A 114 6.65 -11.40 17.06
CA HIS A 114 6.43 -11.60 18.48
C HIS A 114 6.49 -10.26 19.23
N THR A 115 5.60 -10.09 20.21
CA THR A 115 5.47 -8.85 20.99
C THR A 115 6.79 -8.46 21.67
N GLU A 116 7.59 -9.43 22.09
CA GLU A 116 8.90 -9.21 22.70
C GLU A 116 9.92 -8.62 21.71
N GLU A 117 9.97 -9.13 20.47
CA GLU A 117 10.85 -8.58 19.43
C GLU A 117 10.43 -7.16 19.04
N ALA A 118 9.12 -6.93 18.92
CA ALA A 118 8.58 -5.60 18.66
C ALA A 118 8.96 -4.60 19.78
N SER A 119 8.91 -5.03 21.05
CA SER A 119 9.34 -4.20 22.19
C SER A 119 10.83 -3.88 22.11
N LYS A 120 11.69 -4.87 21.86
CA LYS A 120 13.14 -4.68 21.73
C LYS A 120 13.48 -3.68 20.61
N ILE A 121 12.78 -3.73 19.49
CA ILE A 121 12.96 -2.78 18.39
C ILE A 121 12.57 -1.35 18.84
N ARG A 122 11.44 -1.21 19.53
CA ARG A 122 10.98 0.09 20.05
C ARG A 122 11.96 0.71 21.04
N ASP A 123 12.53 -0.09 21.92
CA ASP A 123 13.54 0.37 22.88
C ASP A 123 14.86 0.78 22.19
N ASN A 124 15.13 0.23 21.01
CA ASN A 124 16.37 0.42 20.28
C ASN A 124 16.32 1.50 19.17
N LEU A 125 15.21 2.23 19.01
CA LEU A 125 15.02 3.20 17.90
C LEU A 125 16.14 4.24 17.80
N LYS A 126 16.65 4.72 18.94
CA LYS A 126 17.76 5.71 18.98
C LYS A 126 19.05 5.16 18.38
N GLN A 127 19.38 3.88 18.62
CA GLN A 127 20.58 3.27 18.03
C GLN A 127 20.38 2.98 16.53
N MET A 128 19.12 2.77 16.11
CA MET A 128 18.77 2.58 14.71
C MET A 128 18.75 3.87 13.89
N ASP A 129 18.78 5.04 14.52
CA ASP A 129 18.56 6.35 13.88
C ASP A 129 19.39 6.58 12.60
N ARG A 130 20.66 6.16 12.58
CA ARG A 130 21.56 6.28 11.42
C ARG A 130 21.17 5.41 10.22
N ARG A 131 20.33 4.41 10.44
CA ARG A 131 19.85 3.44 9.44
C ARG A 131 18.42 3.72 8.99
N LEU A 132 17.78 4.76 9.55
CA LEU A 132 16.42 5.16 9.22
C LEU A 132 16.46 6.47 8.44
N ALA A 133 15.85 6.45 7.26
CA ALA A 133 15.73 7.66 6.45
C ALA A 133 14.63 8.58 7.01
N PRO A 134 14.86 9.91 7.03
CA PRO A 134 13.84 10.86 7.44
C PRO A 134 12.68 10.89 6.43
N TYR A 135 11.44 11.06 6.91
CA TYR A 135 10.30 11.36 6.03
C TYR A 135 10.57 12.64 5.20
N PRO A 136 10.21 12.68 3.90
CA PRO A 136 10.55 13.77 3.00
C PRO A 136 9.54 14.93 3.11
N TYR A 137 9.74 15.77 4.13
CA TYR A 137 8.84 16.86 4.46
C TYR A 137 8.67 17.90 3.34
N GLU A 138 9.63 18.02 2.41
CA GLU A 138 9.52 18.88 1.23
C GLU A 138 8.27 18.59 0.36
N ASN A 139 7.76 17.36 0.41
CA ASN A 139 6.59 16.93 -0.36
C ASN A 139 5.32 16.82 0.49
N TYR A 140 5.42 17.03 1.81
CA TYR A 140 4.34 16.76 2.76
C TYR A 140 3.08 17.57 2.46
N ARG A 141 3.24 18.85 2.11
CA ARG A 141 2.10 19.72 1.80
C ARG A 141 1.29 19.20 0.60
N ASN A 142 1.96 18.70 -0.43
CA ASN A 142 1.30 18.15 -1.61
C ASN A 142 0.58 16.85 -1.26
N TRP A 143 1.24 15.96 -0.50
CA TRP A 143 0.62 14.73 -0.03
C TRP A 143 -0.62 15.01 0.83
N PHE A 144 -0.49 15.89 1.82
CA PHE A 144 -1.60 16.26 2.71
C PHE A 144 -2.80 16.81 1.93
N ALA A 145 -2.57 17.62 0.90
CA ALA A 145 -3.65 18.15 0.06
C ALA A 145 -4.44 17.05 -0.69
N LEU A 146 -3.79 15.95 -1.04
CA LEU A 146 -4.44 14.80 -1.70
C LEU A 146 -5.05 13.80 -0.72
N SER A 147 -4.48 13.66 0.48
CA SER A 147 -4.84 12.59 1.41
C SER A 147 -5.72 13.04 2.58
N ASN A 148 -5.95 14.34 2.80
CA ASN A 148 -6.65 14.86 3.99
C ASN A 148 -8.10 14.33 4.17
N TYR A 149 -8.79 13.96 3.09
CA TYR A 149 -10.13 13.34 3.15
C TYR A 149 -10.11 11.82 3.30
N ILE A 150 -8.95 11.17 3.09
CA ILE A 150 -8.77 9.74 3.31
C ILE A 150 -8.61 9.53 4.82
N LYS A 151 -9.41 8.63 5.39
CA LYS A 151 -9.39 8.28 6.83
C LYS A 151 -9.12 6.79 6.99
N GLY A 152 -8.67 6.35 8.17
CA GLY A 152 -8.47 4.93 8.49
C GLY A 152 -9.66 4.04 8.10
N ARG A 153 -10.90 4.46 8.44
CA ARG A 153 -12.13 3.75 8.03
C ARG A 153 -12.27 3.56 6.51
N SER A 154 -11.80 4.53 5.73
CA SER A 154 -11.85 4.46 4.27
C SER A 154 -10.83 3.43 3.76
N ILE A 155 -9.65 3.39 4.36
CA ILE A 155 -8.61 2.40 4.03
C ILE A 155 -9.08 0.99 4.38
N GLU A 156 -9.59 0.77 5.59
CA GLU A 156 -10.10 -0.54 6.02
C GLU A 156 -11.20 -1.07 5.11
N ARG A 157 -12.10 -0.18 4.65
CA ARG A 157 -13.18 -0.53 3.73
C ARG A 157 -12.68 -0.82 2.32
N LEU A 158 -11.74 -0.03 1.79
CA LEU A 158 -11.32 -0.11 0.40
C LEU A 158 -10.15 -1.06 0.15
N ARG A 159 -9.32 -1.36 1.16
CA ARG A 159 -8.13 -2.18 0.98
C ARG A 159 -8.49 -3.57 0.41
N PRO A 160 -7.61 -4.15 -0.41
CA PRO A 160 -7.72 -5.55 -0.80
C PRO A 160 -7.75 -6.47 0.43
N GLU A 161 -8.36 -7.64 0.30
CA GLU A 161 -8.55 -8.59 1.40
C GLU A 161 -7.31 -9.47 1.64
N ASN A 162 -6.32 -9.39 0.75
CA ASN A 162 -5.03 -10.02 0.95
C ASN A 162 -4.30 -9.48 2.20
N GLU A 163 -3.22 -10.18 2.53
CA GLU A 163 -2.34 -9.84 3.64
C GLU A 163 -1.81 -8.41 3.50
N TYR A 164 -1.96 -7.63 4.57
CA TYR A 164 -1.55 -6.22 4.64
C TYR A 164 -2.28 -5.24 3.73
N GLY A 165 -3.34 -5.66 3.03
CA GLY A 165 -4.04 -4.79 2.08
C GLY A 165 -3.12 -4.35 0.94
N ARG A 166 -2.29 -5.27 0.48
CA ARG A 166 -1.29 -5.13 -0.58
C ARG A 166 -1.97 -4.77 -1.90
N ILE A 167 -1.48 -3.71 -2.53
CA ILE A 167 -1.85 -3.23 -3.86
C ILE A 167 -0.65 -3.42 -4.77
N SER A 168 -0.87 -4.08 -5.91
CA SER A 168 0.16 -4.30 -6.93
C SER A 168 -0.12 -3.45 -8.17
N GLY A 169 0.94 -2.93 -8.80
CA GLY A 169 0.86 -2.28 -10.10
C GLY A 169 0.45 -3.23 -11.24
N GLN A 170 0.52 -4.54 -11.00
CA GLN A 170 -0.01 -5.57 -11.87
C GLN A 170 -0.99 -6.42 -11.06
N ALA A 171 -2.27 -6.35 -11.42
CA ALA A 171 -3.30 -7.15 -10.78
C ALA A 171 -3.03 -8.64 -10.99
N GLU A 172 -3.24 -9.42 -9.94
CA GLU A 172 -3.23 -10.87 -10.07
C GLU A 172 -4.52 -11.29 -10.77
N LEU A 173 -4.39 -12.01 -11.88
CA LEU A 173 -5.50 -12.45 -12.69
C LEU A 173 -5.62 -13.98 -12.61
N MET A 174 -6.86 -14.47 -12.64
CA MET A 174 -7.17 -15.88 -12.79
C MET A 174 -8.13 -16.07 -13.96
N THR A 175 -8.01 -17.20 -14.66
CA THR A 175 -8.99 -17.57 -15.67
C THR A 175 -10.28 -18.04 -14.99
N MET A 176 -11.42 -17.94 -15.69
CA MET A 176 -12.66 -18.52 -15.18
C MET A 176 -12.56 -20.04 -15.00
N GLU A 177 -11.77 -20.72 -15.82
CA GLU A 177 -11.48 -22.15 -15.69
C GLU A 177 -10.79 -22.45 -14.36
N ASP A 178 -9.73 -21.72 -14.04
CA ASP A 178 -9.01 -21.86 -12.78
C ASP A 178 -9.92 -21.55 -11.59
N GLU A 179 -10.79 -20.54 -11.71
CA GLU A 179 -11.79 -20.19 -10.68
C GLU A 179 -12.75 -21.36 -10.40
N VAL A 180 -13.25 -22.02 -11.45
CA VAL A 180 -14.14 -23.17 -11.31
C VAL A 180 -13.40 -24.39 -10.74
N MET A 181 -12.17 -24.63 -11.18
CA MET A 181 -11.34 -25.76 -10.71
C MET A 181 -10.94 -25.60 -9.25
N GLU A 182 -10.44 -24.42 -8.84
CA GLU A 182 -10.09 -24.12 -7.46
C GLU A 182 -11.30 -24.31 -6.53
N ARG A 183 -12.50 -23.83 -6.93
CA ARG A 183 -13.75 -24.05 -6.16
C ARG A 183 -14.17 -25.52 -6.08
N ALA A 184 -14.04 -26.28 -7.16
CA ALA A 184 -14.35 -27.71 -7.16
C ALA A 184 -13.42 -28.47 -6.22
N HIS A 185 -12.12 -28.17 -6.27
CA HIS A 185 -11.12 -28.74 -5.36
C HIS A 185 -11.42 -28.40 -3.89
N GLU A 186 -11.80 -27.16 -3.58
CA GLU A 186 -12.23 -26.74 -2.23
C GLU A 186 -13.47 -27.50 -1.75
N ALA A 187 -14.39 -27.85 -2.67
CA ALA A 187 -15.56 -28.67 -2.39
C ALA A 187 -15.25 -30.19 -2.31
N GLY A 188 -13.98 -30.59 -2.45
CA GLY A 188 -13.54 -31.99 -2.43
C GLY A 188 -13.73 -32.75 -3.74
N ASP A 189 -14.07 -32.05 -4.83
CA ASP A 189 -14.19 -32.62 -6.17
C ASP A 189 -12.91 -32.39 -6.97
N TYR A 190 -12.10 -33.45 -7.09
CA TYR A 190 -10.85 -33.47 -7.85
C TYR A 190 -11.01 -33.99 -9.28
N SER A 191 -12.25 -34.18 -9.76
CA SER A 191 -12.51 -34.70 -11.11
C SER A 191 -12.18 -33.68 -12.21
N SER A 192 -12.16 -32.38 -11.88
CA SER A 192 -11.88 -31.29 -12.81
C SER A 192 -10.37 -31.05 -12.98
N SER A 193 -9.72 -31.91 -13.76
CA SER A 193 -8.31 -31.73 -14.15
C SER A 193 -8.18 -30.78 -15.36
N SER A 194 -7.23 -29.84 -15.31
CA SER A 194 -6.84 -29.03 -16.47
C SER A 194 -6.03 -29.81 -17.52
N ARG A 195 -5.63 -31.05 -17.20
CA ARG A 195 -4.87 -31.92 -18.09
C ARG A 195 -5.81 -32.57 -19.11
N VAL A 196 -5.48 -32.36 -20.37
CA VAL A 196 -6.06 -33.12 -21.49
C VAL A 196 -5.17 -34.33 -21.70
N ASP A 197 -5.69 -35.51 -21.38
CA ASP A 197 -5.05 -36.79 -21.68
C ASP A 197 -6.02 -37.67 -22.48
N ARG A 198 -5.62 -38.91 -22.74
CA ARG A 198 -6.41 -39.83 -23.57
C ARG A 198 -7.71 -40.23 -22.86
N GLU A 199 -7.70 -40.21 -21.54
CA GLU A 199 -8.80 -40.56 -20.65
C GLU A 199 -9.74 -39.35 -20.39
N HIS A 200 -9.25 -38.12 -20.54
CA HIS A 200 -9.96 -36.85 -20.38
C HIS A 200 -9.75 -35.93 -21.61
N PRO A 201 -10.41 -36.22 -22.74
CA PRO A 201 -10.14 -35.53 -24.01
C PRO A 201 -10.69 -34.10 -24.08
N ASN A 202 -11.61 -33.74 -23.17
CA ASN A 202 -12.29 -32.46 -23.18
C ASN A 202 -11.79 -31.57 -22.03
N ARG A 203 -11.38 -30.35 -22.36
CA ARG A 203 -11.07 -29.30 -21.38
C ARG A 203 -12.20 -28.30 -21.33
N LEU A 204 -12.68 -27.98 -20.13
CA LEU A 204 -13.56 -26.84 -19.91
C LEU A 204 -12.84 -25.56 -20.37
N ARG A 205 -13.48 -24.77 -21.25
CA ARG A 205 -12.96 -23.48 -21.69
C ARG A 205 -14.04 -22.40 -21.65
N PHE A 206 -13.72 -21.29 -21.03
CA PHE A 206 -14.50 -20.07 -21.01
C PHE A 206 -13.75 -19.02 -21.83
N VAL A 207 -14.31 -18.70 -22.99
CA VAL A 207 -13.71 -17.73 -23.90
C VAL A 207 -14.67 -16.61 -24.23
N ASP A 208 -14.13 -15.45 -24.54
CA ASP A 208 -14.89 -14.34 -25.09
C ASP A 208 -15.23 -14.55 -26.58
N HIS A 209 -15.82 -13.52 -27.20
CA HIS A 209 -16.20 -13.52 -28.60
C HIS A 209 -15.01 -13.62 -29.59
N GLU A 210 -13.78 -13.33 -29.13
CA GLU A 210 -12.55 -13.47 -29.92
C GLU A 210 -11.83 -14.80 -29.64
N GLY A 211 -12.36 -15.62 -28.73
CA GLY A 211 -11.77 -16.90 -28.35
C GLY A 211 -10.65 -16.77 -27.31
N LEU A 212 -10.49 -15.61 -26.68
CA LEU A 212 -9.51 -15.39 -25.62
C LEU A 212 -10.05 -15.85 -24.26
N PRO A 213 -9.18 -16.37 -23.36
CA PRO A 213 -9.60 -16.75 -22.01
C PRO A 213 -10.22 -15.58 -21.25
N ILE A 214 -11.34 -15.83 -20.58
CA ILE A 214 -11.97 -14.81 -19.75
C ILE A 214 -11.18 -14.68 -18.44
N MET A 215 -10.48 -13.55 -18.28
CA MET A 215 -9.67 -13.23 -17.11
C MET A 215 -10.46 -12.39 -16.10
N ARG A 216 -10.28 -12.69 -14.81
CA ARG A 216 -10.82 -11.91 -13.69
C ARG A 216 -9.71 -11.60 -12.70
N VAL A 217 -9.85 -10.50 -11.95
CA VAL A 217 -8.93 -10.23 -10.83
C VAL A 217 -9.14 -11.31 -9.78
N ARG A 218 -8.05 -11.92 -9.31
CA ARG A 218 -8.08 -12.93 -8.26
C ARG A 218 -8.67 -12.30 -6.99
N PRO A 219 -9.65 -12.94 -6.34
CA PRO A 219 -10.25 -12.44 -5.11
C PRO A 219 -9.20 -12.06 -4.06
N GLY A 220 -9.39 -10.90 -3.45
CA GLY A 220 -8.48 -10.34 -2.44
C GLY A 220 -7.34 -9.50 -3.00
N PHE A 221 -7.19 -9.37 -4.32
CA PHE A 221 -6.21 -8.48 -4.97
C PHE A 221 -6.81 -7.20 -5.55
N GLU A 222 -8.12 -7.11 -5.56
CA GLU A 222 -8.88 -5.95 -5.99
C GLU A 222 -9.03 -4.89 -4.89
N ILE A 223 -8.96 -3.62 -5.29
CA ILE A 223 -9.40 -2.52 -4.42
C ILE A 223 -10.92 -2.53 -4.38
N ARG A 224 -11.49 -2.56 -3.19
CA ARG A 224 -12.94 -2.72 -2.96
C ARG A 224 -13.69 -1.40 -3.11
N PHE A 225 -13.59 -0.80 -4.28
CA PHE A 225 -14.34 0.40 -4.61
C PHE A 225 -15.84 0.16 -4.51
N GLN A 226 -16.57 1.21 -4.15
CA GLN A 226 -18.02 1.17 -4.19
C GLN A 226 -18.46 1.11 -5.65
N GLU A 227 -19.32 0.16 -6.01
CA GLU A 227 -19.96 0.16 -7.31
C GLU A 227 -20.77 1.45 -7.49
N ILE A 228 -20.48 2.18 -8.56
CA ILE A 228 -21.24 3.36 -8.94
C ILE A 228 -22.42 2.88 -9.78
N PRO A 229 -23.67 3.04 -9.32
CA PRO A 229 -24.83 2.64 -10.11
C PRO A 229 -24.80 3.37 -11.45
N ALA A 230 -24.96 2.63 -12.54
CA ALA A 230 -25.19 3.25 -13.83
C ALA A 230 -26.53 4.01 -13.76
N VAL A 231 -26.49 5.32 -13.97
CA VAL A 231 -27.70 6.11 -14.09
C VAL A 231 -28.37 5.70 -15.40
N VAL A 232 -29.39 4.86 -15.32
CA VAL A 232 -30.26 4.58 -16.46
C VAL A 232 -31.11 5.83 -16.67
N VAL A 233 -30.64 6.73 -17.53
CA VAL A 233 -31.44 7.88 -17.95
C VAL A 233 -32.59 7.32 -18.78
N SER A 234 -33.81 7.34 -18.23
CA SER A 234 -34.99 7.00 -19.02
C SER A 234 -35.05 7.96 -20.22
N PRO A 235 -35.32 7.45 -21.45
CA PRO A 235 -35.55 8.30 -22.63
C PRO A 235 -36.61 9.39 -22.39
N ASP A 236 -37.52 9.17 -21.44
CA ASP A 236 -38.60 10.09 -21.07
C ASP A 236 -38.14 11.37 -20.34
N PHE A 237 -36.86 11.49 -19.97
CA PHE A 237 -36.34 12.69 -19.31
C PHE A 237 -35.70 13.70 -20.28
N LEU A 238 -35.42 13.31 -21.52
CA LEU A 238 -34.72 14.17 -22.49
C LEU A 238 -35.63 15.21 -23.17
N TRP A 239 -36.96 15.09 -23.09
CA TRP A 239 -37.88 16.02 -23.76
C TRP A 239 -38.36 17.20 -22.89
N ARG A 240 -38.01 17.25 -21.60
CA ARG A 240 -38.52 18.28 -20.67
C ARG A 240 -37.69 19.56 -20.56
N LEU A 241 -36.62 19.69 -21.36
CA LEU A 241 -35.82 20.91 -21.40
C LEU A 241 -35.79 21.47 -22.83
N ILE A 242 -36.90 22.08 -23.24
CA ILE A 242 -36.90 23.09 -24.30
C ILE A 242 -37.22 24.42 -23.60
N PRO A 243 -36.31 25.40 -23.59
CA PRO A 243 -36.64 26.74 -23.12
C PRO A 243 -37.56 27.42 -24.13
N VAL A 244 -38.65 28.03 -23.63
CA VAL A 244 -39.41 29.07 -24.34
C VAL A 244 -38.82 30.42 -23.98
#